data_AF-R7RWK3-F1
#
_entry.id   AF-R7RWK3-F1
#
_cell.length_a   1.000
_cell.length_b   1.000
_cell.length_c   1.000
_cell.angle_alpha   90.00
_cell.angle_beta   90.00
_cell.angle_gamma   90.00
#
_symmetry.space_group_name_H-M   'P 1'
#
loop_
_entity.id
_entity.type
_entity.pdbx_description
1 polymer ?
#
loop_
_entity_poly.entity_id
_entity_poly.type
_entity_poly.pdbx_seq_one_letter_code
_entity_poly.pdbx_strand_id
1 'polypeptide(L)'
;HDGNMVQIGLNRGARHCRTSGYAVSFRAKLSDDTKASQDENVIGATSLFWRFVQRFMPVEVTRHVEEQIDMHEMPTMATSHVPSDIGFALELNEVEYRFSLAERGPPEAYLSRGYAAYVENST
;
A
#
# COMPACT_ATOMS: atom_id res chain seq x y z
N HIS A 1 -15.53 -2.02 19.23
CA HIS A 1 -14.57 -2.78 18.41
C HIS A 1 -13.63 -1.77 17.80
N ASP A 2 -12.37 -1.73 18.25
CA ASP A 2 -11.39 -0.78 17.74
C ASP A 2 -10.95 -1.23 16.35
N GLY A 3 -11.45 -0.54 15.34
CA GLY A 3 -11.06 -0.78 13.96
C GLY A 3 -9.64 -0.30 13.69
N ASN A 4 -8.92 -1.03 12.86
CA ASN A 4 -7.56 -0.69 12.46
C ASN A 4 -7.56 -0.14 11.03
N MET A 5 -6.83 0.95 10.81
CA MET A 5 -6.52 1.49 9.49
C MET A 5 -5.01 1.57 9.33
N VAL A 6 -4.53 1.00 8.24
CA VAL A 6 -3.12 1.01 7.86
C VAL A 6 -3.01 1.74 6.53
N GLN A 7 -2.25 2.83 6.53
CA GLN A 7 -1.86 3.56 5.32
C GLN A 7 -0.45 3.11 4.95
N ILE A 8 -0.23 2.81 3.68
CA ILE A 8 1.03 2.26 3.16
C ILE A 8 1.35 2.97 1.86
N GLY A 9 2.63 3.24 1.65
CA GLY A 9 3.09 3.97 0.48
C GLY A 9 3.43 5.42 0.77
N LEU A 10 3.49 6.23 -0.29
CA LEU A 10 3.89 7.63 -0.21
C LEU A 10 2.87 8.44 0.60
N ASN A 11 3.31 9.09 1.68
CA ASN A 11 2.50 10.02 2.47
C ASN A 11 3.05 11.44 2.33
N ARG A 12 2.17 12.42 2.19
CA ARG A 12 2.52 13.85 2.20
C ARG A 12 2.54 14.47 3.60
N GLY A 13 2.44 13.64 4.63
CA GLY A 13 2.36 14.07 6.02
C GLY A 13 1.03 14.77 6.33
N ALA A 14 0.89 15.26 7.55
CA ALA A 14 -0.29 16.03 7.93
C ALA A 14 -0.37 17.33 7.12
N ARG A 15 -1.58 17.83 6.82
CA ARG A 15 -1.77 19.07 6.03
C ARG A 15 -0.95 20.27 6.57
N HIS A 16 -0.69 20.28 7.87
CA HIS A 16 0.06 21.32 8.59
C HIS A 16 1.58 21.06 8.72
N CYS A 17 2.06 19.86 8.38
CA CYS A 17 3.47 19.48 8.38
C CYS A 17 3.73 18.54 7.20
N ARG A 18 4.01 19.13 6.03
CA ARG A 18 4.24 18.40 4.78
C ARG A 18 5.63 17.77 4.78
N THR A 19 5.75 16.59 5.36
CA THR A 19 6.92 15.72 5.17
C THR A 19 6.60 14.72 4.08
N SER A 20 7.32 14.75 2.96
CA SER A 20 7.29 13.68 1.97
C SER A 20 8.04 12.46 2.54
N GLY A 21 7.33 11.37 2.81
CA GLY A 21 7.92 10.15 3.34
C GLY A 21 6.95 8.98 3.27
N TYR A 22 7.46 7.76 3.44
CA TYR A 22 6.60 6.58 3.48
C TYR A 22 5.74 6.58 4.76
N ALA A 23 4.47 6.18 4.61
CA ALA A 23 3.58 6.01 5.75
C ALA A 23 4.13 4.97 6.73
N VAL A 24 4.02 5.25 8.03
CA VAL A 24 4.34 4.29 9.09
C VAL A 24 3.10 3.41 9.33
N SER A 25 3.15 2.19 8.77
CA SER A 25 2.05 1.21 8.78
C SER A 25 1.69 0.70 10.19
N PHE A 26 2.69 0.59 11.09
CA PHE A 26 2.50 -0.06 12.40
C PHE A 26 2.92 0.84 13.56
N ARG A 27 1.95 1.18 14.43
CA ARG A 27 2.19 2.00 15.65
C ARG A 27 2.67 1.19 16.85
N ALA A 28 2.58 -0.15 16.79
CA ALA A 28 3.03 -1.03 17.86
C ALA A 28 4.57 -1.10 17.89
N LYS A 29 5.16 -1.32 19.08
CA LYS A 29 6.59 -1.62 19.25
C LYS A 29 6.92 -3.02 18.70
N LEU A 30 6.95 -3.14 17.39
CA LEU A 30 7.40 -4.34 16.68
C LEU A 30 8.90 -4.20 16.36
N SER A 31 9.59 -5.33 16.24
CA SER A 31 10.96 -5.34 15.70
C SER A 31 10.93 -4.91 14.24
N ASP A 32 12.06 -4.40 13.74
CA ASP A 32 12.15 -3.92 12.36
C ASP A 32 11.98 -5.08 11.35
N ASP A 33 12.43 -6.29 11.68
CA ASP A 33 12.20 -7.49 10.88
C ASP A 33 10.70 -7.82 10.75
N THR A 34 9.94 -7.73 11.86
CA THR A 34 8.49 -7.96 11.83
C THR A 34 7.77 -6.88 11.03
N LYS A 35 8.21 -5.61 11.13
CA LYS A 35 7.64 -4.53 10.30
C LYS A 35 7.92 -4.75 8.83
N ALA A 36 9.15 -5.13 8.47
CA ALA A 36 9.54 -5.42 7.09
C ALA A 36 8.71 -6.56 6.51
N SER A 37 8.59 -7.69 7.23
CA SER A 37 7.76 -8.83 6.80
C SER A 37 6.28 -8.46 6.63
N GLN A 38 5.74 -7.63 7.51
CA GLN A 38 4.36 -7.14 7.37
C GLN A 38 4.21 -6.17 6.19
N ASP A 39 5.16 -5.24 6.00
CA ASP A 39 5.17 -4.32 4.86
C ASP A 39 5.28 -5.10 3.53
N GLU A 40 6.13 -6.13 3.44
CA GLU A 40 6.26 -7.01 2.27
C GLU A 40 4.95 -7.72 1.96
N ASN A 41 4.32 -8.34 2.96
CA ASN A 41 3.04 -9.02 2.78
C ASN A 41 1.95 -8.08 2.27
N VAL A 42 1.94 -6.83 2.75
CA VAL A 42 0.92 -5.88 2.31
C VAL A 42 1.22 -5.30 0.93
N ILE A 43 2.48 -5.02 0.62
CA ILE A 43 2.92 -4.70 -0.75
C ILE A 43 2.47 -5.83 -1.69
N GLY A 44 2.72 -7.09 -1.30
CA GLY A 44 2.33 -8.26 -2.08
C GLY A 44 0.83 -8.38 -2.29
N ALA A 45 0.04 -8.24 -1.22
CA ALA A 45 -1.42 -8.30 -1.29
C ALA A 45 -1.99 -7.19 -2.18
N THR A 46 -1.48 -5.96 -2.04
CA THR A 46 -1.97 -4.82 -2.82
C THR A 46 -1.55 -4.92 -4.29
N SER A 47 -0.32 -5.37 -4.54
CA SER A 47 0.17 -5.61 -5.90
C SER A 47 -0.62 -6.71 -6.59
N LEU A 48 -0.93 -7.80 -5.89
CA LEU A 48 -1.79 -8.87 -6.40
C LEU A 48 -3.20 -8.35 -6.73
N PHE A 49 -3.80 -7.57 -5.83
CA PHE A 49 -5.10 -6.94 -6.09
C PHE A 49 -5.07 -6.02 -7.32
N TRP A 50 -4.04 -5.17 -7.43
CA TRP A 50 -3.86 -4.31 -8.60
C TRP A 50 -3.78 -5.10 -9.91
N ARG A 51 -3.05 -6.22 -9.90
CA ARG A 51 -2.96 -7.11 -11.07
C ARG A 51 -4.32 -7.74 -11.42
N PHE A 52 -5.16 -8.06 -10.43
CA PHE A 52 -6.54 -8.47 -10.71
C PHE A 52 -7.38 -7.34 -11.32
N VAL A 53 -7.26 -6.12 -10.81
CA VAL A 53 -7.92 -4.94 -11.40
C VAL A 53 -7.52 -4.79 -12.86
N GLN A 54 -6.23 -4.79 -13.17
CA GLN A 54 -5.70 -4.70 -14.54
C GLN A 54 -6.18 -5.84 -15.45
N ARG A 55 -6.36 -7.05 -14.89
CA ARG A 55 -6.77 -8.23 -15.66
C ARG A 55 -8.26 -8.24 -15.99
N PHE A 56 -9.11 -7.78 -15.08
CA PHE A 56 -10.57 -7.95 -15.17
C PHE A 56 -11.33 -6.67 -15.53
N MET A 57 -10.76 -5.49 -15.28
CA MET A 57 -11.41 -4.23 -15.64
C MET A 57 -11.20 -3.91 -17.13
N PRO A 58 -12.14 -3.17 -17.75
CA PRO A 58 -11.96 -2.66 -19.10
C PRO A 58 -10.71 -1.77 -19.21
N VAL A 59 -9.96 -1.94 -20.30
CA VAL A 59 -8.72 -1.21 -20.57
C VAL A 59 -8.95 0.30 -20.58
N GLU A 60 -10.12 0.76 -21.00
CA GLU A 60 -10.47 2.19 -21.03
C GLU A 60 -10.42 2.82 -19.64
N VAL A 61 -10.71 2.04 -18.59
CA VAL A 61 -10.67 2.48 -17.20
C VAL A 61 -9.25 2.42 -16.65
N THR A 62 -8.56 1.29 -16.83
CA THR A 62 -7.24 1.08 -16.23
C THR A 62 -6.16 1.93 -16.90
N ARG A 63 -6.22 2.09 -18.23
CA ARG A 63 -5.25 2.90 -18.98
C ARG A 63 -5.25 4.35 -18.51
N HIS A 64 -6.41 4.95 -18.27
CA HIS A 64 -6.46 6.33 -17.79
C HIS A 64 -5.74 6.48 -16.44
N VAL A 65 -5.93 5.51 -15.53
CA VAL A 65 -5.26 5.50 -14.22
C VAL A 65 -3.76 5.33 -14.38
N GLU A 66 -3.32 4.38 -15.21
CA GLU A 66 -1.90 4.13 -15.51
C GLU A 66 -1.23 5.37 -16.12
N GLU A 67 -1.87 6.01 -17.09
CA GLU A 67 -1.39 7.25 -17.70
C GLU A 67 -1.23 8.38 -16.66
N GLN A 68 -2.13 8.50 -15.69
CA GLN A 68 -1.99 9.48 -14.61
C GLN A 68 -0.83 9.15 -13.67
N ILE A 69 -0.62 7.88 -13.35
CA ILE A 69 0.51 7.42 -12.52
C ILE A 69 1.83 7.74 -13.22
N ASP A 70 1.94 7.42 -14.51
CA ASP A 70 3.13 7.65 -15.33
C ASP A 70 3.40 9.14 -15.55
N MET A 71 2.37 9.91 -15.91
CA MET A 71 2.47 11.36 -16.14
C MET A 71 2.98 12.12 -14.90
N HIS A 72 2.65 11.61 -13.71
CA HIS A 72 3.06 12.21 -12.44
C HIS A 72 4.34 11.58 -11.87
N GLU A 73 5.04 10.72 -12.63
CA GLU A 73 6.26 10.02 -12.20
C GLU A 73 6.10 9.37 -10.83
N MET A 74 4.91 8.83 -10.57
CA MET A 74 4.62 8.26 -9.27
C MET A 74 5.41 6.96 -9.09
N PRO A 75 6.13 6.79 -7.96
CA PRO A 75 6.91 5.58 -7.73
C PRO A 75 6.00 4.37 -7.57
N THR A 76 6.55 3.17 -7.79
CA THR A 76 5.86 1.94 -7.42
C THR A 76 5.77 1.81 -5.89
N MET A 77 4.84 0.98 -5.40
CA MET A 77 4.62 0.86 -3.96
C MET A 77 5.89 0.48 -3.19
N ALA A 78 6.15 1.22 -2.12
CA ALA A 78 7.27 1.01 -1.20
C ALA A 78 6.90 1.48 0.21
N THR A 79 7.69 1.08 1.20
CA THR A 79 7.59 1.55 2.59
C THR A 79 8.95 2.03 3.08
N SER A 80 9.00 2.52 4.32
CA SER A 80 10.28 2.86 4.96
C SER A 80 11.21 1.66 5.17
N HIS A 81 10.65 0.44 5.21
CA HIS A 81 11.41 -0.80 5.43
C HIS A 81 11.62 -1.59 4.13
N VAL A 82 10.76 -1.39 3.12
CA VAL A 82 10.83 -2.08 1.83
C VAL A 82 10.99 -1.03 0.72
N PRO A 83 12.20 -0.84 0.16
CA PRO A 83 12.43 0.15 -0.88
C PRO A 83 11.64 -0.17 -2.15
N SER A 84 11.42 0.85 -2.98
CA SER A 84 10.81 0.70 -4.30
C SER A 84 11.69 -0.20 -5.17
N ASP A 85 11.11 -1.28 -5.69
CA ASP A 85 11.81 -2.23 -6.56
C ASP A 85 10.81 -2.95 -7.47
N ILE A 86 11.34 -3.70 -8.44
CA ILE A 86 10.59 -4.64 -9.26
C ILE A 86 10.31 -5.90 -8.44
N GLY A 87 9.11 -6.43 -8.60
CA GLY A 87 8.70 -7.65 -7.95
C GLY A 87 8.09 -7.45 -6.56
N PHE A 88 7.33 -8.45 -6.16
CA PHE A 88 6.75 -8.56 -4.83
C PHE A 88 6.67 -10.02 -4.39
N ALA A 89 6.56 -10.22 -3.08
CA ALA A 89 6.28 -11.53 -2.49
C ALA A 89 5.07 -11.42 -1.56
N LEU A 90 4.38 -12.53 -1.36
CA LEU A 90 3.39 -12.67 -0.29
C LEU A 90 3.44 -14.07 0.28
N GLU A 91 3.18 -14.16 1.58
CA GLU A 91 3.03 -15.43 2.28
C GLU A 91 1.55 -15.81 2.37
N LEU A 92 1.21 -17.00 1.86
CA LEU A 92 -0.14 -17.57 1.95
C LEU A 92 -0.03 -18.97 2.51
N ASN A 93 -0.63 -19.20 3.68
CA ASN A 93 -0.59 -20.49 4.38
C ASN A 93 0.84 -21.03 4.54
N GLU A 94 1.77 -20.19 5.03
CA GLU A 94 3.19 -20.52 5.24
C GLU A 94 3.99 -20.81 3.96
N VAL A 95 3.41 -20.54 2.78
CA VAL A 95 4.09 -20.66 1.49
C VAL A 95 4.38 -19.26 0.95
N GLU A 96 5.65 -18.95 0.68
CA GLU A 96 6.06 -17.73 0.00
C GLU A 96 5.82 -17.88 -1.52
N TYR A 97 5.06 -16.94 -2.08
CA TYR A 97 4.90 -16.77 -3.53
C TYR A 97 5.68 -15.53 -3.96
N ARG A 98 6.66 -15.73 -4.85
CA ARG A 98 7.53 -14.65 -5.33
C ARG A 98 7.27 -14.35 -6.81
N PHE A 99 6.98 -13.08 -7.09
CA PHE A 99 6.76 -12.57 -8.44
C PHE A 99 7.90 -11.60 -8.77
N SER A 100 9.05 -12.11 -9.22
CA SER A 100 10.29 -11.31 -9.37
C SER A 100 10.26 -10.28 -10.49
N LEU A 101 9.37 -10.43 -11.47
CA LEU A 101 9.30 -9.55 -12.66
C LEU A 101 8.01 -8.72 -12.72
N ALA A 102 7.09 -8.92 -11.79
CA ALA A 102 5.83 -8.17 -11.78
C ALA A 102 6.04 -6.83 -11.09
N GLU A 103 5.61 -5.72 -11.68
CA GLU A 103 5.67 -4.44 -10.96
C GLU A 103 4.65 -4.45 -9.82
N ARG A 104 4.97 -3.69 -8.79
CA ARG A 104 4.11 -3.50 -7.63
C ARG A 104 2.89 -2.65 -7.99
N GLY A 105 1.92 -2.64 -7.08
CA GLY A 105 0.74 -1.79 -7.19
C GLY A 105 1.05 -0.28 -7.11
N PRO A 106 0.01 0.56 -7.20
CA PRO A 106 0.10 2.01 -7.12
C PRO A 106 0.88 2.49 -5.87
N PRO A 107 1.41 3.72 -5.87
CA PRO A 107 2.27 4.30 -4.82
C PRO A 107 1.67 4.34 -3.41
N GLU A 108 0.35 4.21 -3.28
CA GLU A 108 -0.37 4.39 -2.01
C GLU A 108 -1.57 3.42 -1.93
N ALA A 109 -1.79 2.86 -0.75
CA ALA A 109 -2.99 2.09 -0.44
C ALA A 109 -3.43 2.26 1.01
N TYR A 110 -4.74 2.07 1.19
CA TYR A 110 -5.41 2.08 2.49
C TYR A 110 -6.06 0.73 2.73
N LEU A 111 -5.68 0.10 3.84
CA LEU A 111 -6.28 -1.15 4.30
C LEU A 111 -6.93 -0.91 5.65
N SER A 112 -8.24 -1.13 5.71
CA SER A 112 -9.02 -0.92 6.92
C SER A 112 -9.81 -2.17 7.29
N ARG A 113 -9.87 -2.48 8.58
CA ARG A 113 -10.75 -3.51 9.12
C ARG A 113 -11.56 -2.93 10.27
N GLY A 114 -12.87 -2.78 10.07
CA GLY A 114 -13.81 -2.32 11.10
C GLY A 114 -13.56 -0.89 11.59
N TYR A 115 -12.86 -0.06 10.82
CA TYR A 115 -12.55 1.33 11.18
C TYR A 115 -13.84 2.13 11.42
N ALA A 116 -13.99 2.64 12.64
CA ALA A 116 -15.04 3.56 13.03
C ALA A 116 -14.38 4.90 13.40
N ALA A 117 -14.57 5.91 12.57
CA ALA A 117 -14.16 7.27 12.91
C ALA A 117 -15.18 7.86 13.88
N TYR A 118 -14.71 8.55 14.92
CA TYR A 118 -15.58 9.36 15.77
C TYR A 118 -16.16 10.50 14.93
N VAL A 119 -17.48 10.53 14.76
CA VAL A 119 -18.17 11.66 14.14
C VAL A 119 -18.52 12.62 15.28
N GLU A 120 -17.80 13.73 15.37
CA GLU A 120 -18.13 14.81 16.30
C GLU A 120 -19.39 15.51 15.78
N ASN A 121 -20.56 15.11 16.28
CA ASN A 121 -21.80 15.84 16.02
C ASN A 121 -21.74 17.16 16.78
N SER A 122 -21.44 18.25 16.06
CA SER A 122 -21.62 19.60 16.56
C SER A 122 -23.13 19.89 16.56
N THR A 123 -23.73 19.84 17.75
CA THR A 123 -25.04 20.45 18.07
C THR A 123 -24.84 21.64 18.96
#